data_AF-A0A7S3UQI0-F1
#
_entry.id   AF-A0A7S3UQI0-F1
#
_cell.length_a   1.000
_cell.length_b   1.000
_cell.length_c   1.000
_cell.angle_alpha   90.00
_cell.angle_beta   90.00
_cell.angle_gamma   90.00
#
_symmetry.space_group_name_H-M   'P 1'
#
loop_
_entity.id
_entity.type
_entity.pdbx_description
1 polymer ?
#
loop_
_entity_poly.entity_id
_entity_poly.type
_entity_poly.pdbx_seq_one_letter_code
_entity_poly.pdbx_strand_id
1 'polypeptide(L)'
;AIARDNAQLLINHIFDLRTESAGTAEGPVFATLPEASQLARQPEGLVVRLPREKPLPKPKPMTRWEKFAKEKGLDAKKKRSRMVWDETSKDWVPRWGHNSIKHNQEKMNWLVEVNEDRGDNPYEDPFAKQKAIEKLSQAKQKVREMRNQLEGVGKKMPAGISGGPELGSIKRGTINLRESLARAQKSSASSGKFDSDTL
;
A
#
# COMPACT_ATOMS: atom_id res chain seq x y z
N ALA A 1 -33.86 -20.56 45.56
CA ALA A 1 -33.18 -19.68 46.54
C ALA A 1 -31.81 -19.25 46.02
N ILE A 2 -30.85 -20.17 45.87
CA ILE A 2 -29.44 -19.90 45.48
C ILE A 2 -29.26 -18.91 44.30
N ALA A 3 -29.99 -19.09 43.20
CA ALA A 3 -29.87 -18.21 42.04
C ALA A 3 -30.31 -16.77 42.33
N ARG A 4 -31.33 -16.58 43.18
CA ARG A 4 -31.82 -15.26 43.60
C ARG A 4 -30.78 -14.54 44.45
N ASP A 5 -30.17 -15.24 45.40
CA ASP A 5 -29.18 -14.66 46.31
C ASP A 5 -27.91 -14.22 45.54
N ASN A 6 -27.45 -15.05 44.60
CA ASN A 6 -26.34 -14.70 43.70
C ASN A 6 -26.67 -13.51 42.80
N ALA A 7 -27.88 -13.44 42.24
CA ALA A 7 -28.31 -12.32 41.42
C ALA A 7 -28.37 -11.01 42.23
N GLN A 8 -28.82 -11.08 43.49
CA GLN A 8 -28.87 -9.91 44.37
C GLN A 8 -27.47 -9.34 44.63
N LEU A 9 -26.48 -10.19 44.91
CA LEU A 9 -25.08 -9.76 45.10
C LEU A 9 -24.52 -9.09 43.83
N LEU A 10 -24.78 -9.68 42.66
CA LEU A 10 -24.34 -9.12 41.38
C LEU A 10 -24.95 -7.74 41.12
N ILE A 11 -26.25 -7.58 41.37
CA ILE A 11 -26.95 -6.32 41.19
C ILE A 11 -26.37 -5.25 42.12
N ASN A 12 -26.19 -5.58 43.41
CA ASN A 12 -25.59 -4.65 44.37
C ASN A 12 -24.23 -4.13 43.89
N HIS A 13 -23.33 -5.03 43.44
CA HIS A 13 -22.02 -4.63 42.91
C HIS A 13 -22.09 -3.77 41.64
N ILE A 14 -23.07 -3.98 40.77
CA ILE A 14 -23.25 -3.14 39.57
C ILE A 14 -23.69 -1.71 39.94
N PHE A 15 -24.57 -1.58 40.94
CA PHE A 15 -25.06 -0.27 41.40
C PHE A 15 -24.07 0.49 42.29
N ASP A 16 -23.09 -0.20 42.88
CA ASP A 16 -21.95 0.43 43.57
C ASP A 16 -20.98 1.11 42.57
N LEU A 17 -21.02 0.75 41.29
CA LEU A 17 -20.15 1.35 40.27
C LEU A 17 -20.51 2.82 40.01
N ARG A 18 -19.50 3.60 39.62
CA ARG A 18 -19.69 4.99 39.24
C ARG A 18 -20.65 5.09 38.05
N THR A 19 -21.75 5.81 38.26
CA THR A 19 -22.76 6.11 37.25
C THR A 19 -22.56 7.50 36.67
N GLU A 20 -22.77 7.63 35.37
CA GLU A 20 -22.74 8.90 34.63
C GLU A 20 -24.08 9.10 33.93
N SER A 21 -24.69 10.27 34.12
CA SER A 21 -25.87 10.67 33.36
C SER A 21 -25.41 11.32 32.06
N ALA A 22 -25.99 10.90 30.95
CA ALA A 22 -25.63 11.43 29.64
C ALA A 22 -26.20 12.84 29.43
N GLY A 23 -25.62 13.87 30.08
CA GLY A 23 -25.66 15.31 29.74
C GLY A 23 -27.01 16.01 29.48
N THR A 24 -28.12 15.28 29.51
CA THR A 24 -29.49 15.70 29.22
C THR A 24 -30.30 15.35 30.46
N ALA A 25 -31.12 16.29 30.94
CA ALA A 25 -31.84 16.19 32.21
C ALA A 25 -32.73 14.93 32.34
N GLU A 26 -33.07 14.29 31.22
CA GLU A 26 -33.88 13.06 31.15
C GLU A 26 -33.15 11.92 30.42
N GLY A 27 -31.81 11.91 30.44
CA GLY A 27 -31.00 10.91 29.75
C GLY A 27 -30.86 9.58 30.52
N PRO A 28 -30.62 8.46 29.82
CA PRO A 28 -30.29 7.20 30.47
C PRO A 28 -29.01 7.31 31.32
N VAL A 29 -29.02 6.63 32.47
CA VAL A 29 -27.87 6.53 33.38
C VAL A 29 -27.03 5.32 32.98
N PHE A 30 -25.74 5.51 32.77
CA PHE A 30 -24.82 4.44 32.41
C PHE A 30 -23.81 4.22 33.53
N ALA A 31 -23.50 2.96 33.82
CA ALA A 31 -22.38 2.58 34.67
C ALA A 31 -21.19 2.17 33.78
N THR A 32 -19.98 2.64 34.13
CA THR A 32 -18.76 2.18 33.45
C THR A 32 -18.29 0.88 34.10
N LEU A 33 -18.40 -0.22 33.35
CA LEU A 33 -17.89 -1.51 33.82
C LEU A 33 -16.35 -1.50 33.83
N PRO A 34 -15.71 -2.09 34.86
CA PRO A 34 -14.26 -2.18 34.91
C PRO A 34 -13.73 -3.02 33.74
N GLU A 35 -12.60 -2.60 33.18
CA GLU A 35 -11.99 -3.35 32.09
C GLU A 35 -11.53 -4.72 32.61
N ALA A 36 -11.72 -5.78 31.83
CA ALA A 36 -11.29 -7.13 32.21
C ALA A 36 -9.79 -7.19 32.55
N SER A 37 -8.96 -6.32 31.97
CA SER A 37 -7.54 -6.22 32.30
C SER A 37 -7.27 -5.60 33.67
N GLN A 38 -8.13 -4.69 34.14
CA GLN A 38 -8.04 -4.07 35.47
C GLN A 38 -8.50 -5.05 36.55
N LEU A 39 -9.58 -5.80 36.29
CA LEU A 39 -10.01 -6.90 37.15
C LEU A 39 -8.92 -7.97 37.25
N ALA A 40 -8.25 -8.32 36.16
CA ALA A 40 -7.19 -9.35 36.18
C ALA A 40 -5.95 -8.98 37.02
N ARG A 41 -5.77 -7.69 37.35
CA ARG A 41 -4.67 -7.21 38.20
C ARG A 41 -5.03 -7.23 39.68
N GLN A 42 -6.31 -7.28 40.02
CA GLN A 42 -6.75 -7.33 41.41
C GLN A 42 -6.55 -8.75 41.97
N PRO A 43 -6.14 -8.88 43.24
CA PRO A 43 -5.88 -10.20 43.86
C PRO A 43 -7.13 -11.08 43.92
N GLU A 44 -8.32 -10.48 44.01
CA GLU A 44 -9.63 -11.17 44.06
C GLU A 44 -10.33 -11.24 42.67
N GLY A 45 -9.66 -10.76 41.62
CA GLY A 45 -10.27 -10.57 40.31
C GLY A 45 -10.34 -11.86 39.50
N LEU A 46 -11.53 -12.46 39.43
CA LEU A 46 -11.77 -13.61 38.55
C LEU A 46 -11.90 -13.14 37.09
N VAL A 47 -10.86 -13.36 36.29
CA VAL A 47 -10.90 -13.09 34.83
C VAL A 47 -10.75 -14.37 34.04
N VAL A 48 -11.84 -14.76 33.40
CA VAL A 48 -11.85 -15.87 32.44
C VAL A 48 -11.13 -15.43 31.18
N ARG A 49 -10.03 -16.10 30.81
CA ARG A 49 -9.33 -15.85 29.55
C ARG A 49 -10.04 -16.60 28.43
N LEU A 50 -10.87 -15.90 27.66
CA LEU A 50 -11.51 -16.50 26.48
C LEU A 50 -10.52 -16.57 25.31
N PRO A 51 -10.50 -17.66 24.53
CA PRO A 51 -9.71 -17.73 23.31
C PRO A 51 -10.25 -16.71 22.29
N ARG A 52 -9.33 -16.08 21.55
CA ARG A 52 -9.73 -15.19 20.45
C ARG A 52 -10.28 -16.01 19.29
N GLU A 53 -11.31 -15.51 18.64
CA GLU A 53 -11.83 -16.08 17.38
C GLU A 53 -10.77 -16.00 16.26
N LYS A 54 -10.10 -14.84 16.15
CA LYS A 54 -9.12 -14.57 15.09
C LYS A 54 -7.72 -14.40 15.66
N PRO A 55 -6.69 -14.92 14.96
CA PRO A 55 -5.30 -14.69 15.34
C PRO A 55 -5.01 -13.19 15.33
N LEU A 56 -3.98 -12.81 16.08
CA LEU A 56 -3.50 -11.44 16.03
C LEU A 56 -3.09 -11.08 14.59
N PRO A 57 -3.40 -9.85 14.14
CA PRO A 57 -2.99 -9.40 12.82
C PRO A 57 -1.46 -9.49 12.73
N LYS A 58 -0.97 -10.19 11.69
CA LYS A 58 0.48 -10.31 11.47
C LYS A 58 1.08 -8.94 11.20
N PRO A 59 2.29 -8.64 11.70
CA PRO A 59 2.97 -7.39 11.38
C PRO A 59 3.15 -7.28 9.86
N LYS A 60 2.98 -6.07 9.33
CA LYS A 60 3.11 -5.84 7.89
C LYS A 60 4.56 -6.14 7.48
N PRO A 61 4.78 -7.00 6.46
CA PRO A 61 6.12 -7.26 5.96
C PRO A 61 6.69 -5.99 5.33
N MET A 62 7.97 -5.70 5.58
CA MET A 62 8.63 -4.51 5.03
C MET A 62 8.72 -4.61 3.50
N THR A 63 8.36 -3.52 2.83
CA THR A 63 8.50 -3.42 1.37
C THR A 63 9.97 -3.35 0.97
N ARG A 64 10.31 -3.64 -0.30
CA ARG A 64 11.69 -3.51 -0.79
C ARG A 64 12.27 -2.11 -0.62
N TRP A 65 11.43 -1.09 -0.77
CA TRP A 65 11.84 0.30 -0.54
C TRP A 65 12.09 0.58 0.94
N GLU A 66 11.27 0.06 1.85
CA GLU A 66 11.50 0.21 3.29
C GLU A 66 12.77 -0.52 3.74
N LYS A 67 13.04 -1.71 3.20
CA LYS A 67 14.30 -2.42 3.43
C LYS A 67 15.50 -1.59 2.97
N PHE A 68 15.43 -1.05 1.75
CA PHE A 68 16.46 -0.17 1.20
C PHE A 68 16.62 1.12 2.01
N ALA A 69 15.52 1.76 2.41
CA ALA A 69 15.53 2.98 3.20
C ALA A 69 16.16 2.73 4.57
N LYS A 70 15.83 1.61 5.22
CA LYS A 70 16.43 1.20 6.50
C LYS A 70 17.92 0.93 6.36
N GLU A 71 18.34 0.24 5.29
CA GLU A 71 19.75 -0.07 5.01
C GLU A 71 20.56 1.20 4.71
N LYS A 72 19.95 2.16 4.01
CA LYS A 72 20.58 3.45 3.68
C LYS A 72 20.43 4.52 4.75
N GLY A 73 19.72 4.25 5.85
CA GLY A 73 19.43 5.25 6.87
C GLY A 73 18.63 6.44 6.35
N LEU A 74 17.78 6.22 5.34
CA LEU A 74 16.92 7.27 4.80
C LEU A 74 15.73 7.50 5.74
N ASP A 75 15.59 8.75 6.20
CA ASP A 75 14.48 9.14 7.06
C ASP A 75 13.13 9.01 6.35
N ALA A 76 12.12 8.63 7.13
CA ALA A 76 10.75 8.61 6.67
C ALA A 76 10.32 10.03 6.27
N LYS A 77 9.78 10.17 5.06
CA LYS A 77 9.27 11.46 4.58
C LYS A 77 8.14 11.94 5.49
N LYS A 78 8.29 13.14 6.04
CA LYS A 78 7.25 13.80 6.84
C LYS A 78 5.98 14.00 6.00
N LYS A 79 4.82 14.00 6.66
CA LYS A 79 3.55 14.33 6.02
C LYS A 79 3.64 15.76 5.46
N ARG A 80 3.48 15.89 4.15
CA ARG A 80 3.46 17.19 3.46
C ARG A 80 2.05 17.78 3.49
N SER A 81 1.96 19.11 3.45
CA SER A 81 0.68 19.82 3.33
C SER A 81 -0.06 19.44 2.03
N ARG A 82 -1.40 19.47 2.10
CA ARG A 82 -2.26 19.21 0.96
C ARG A 82 -2.27 20.37 -0.04
N MET A 83 -2.20 21.61 0.45
CA MET A 83 -2.14 22.81 -0.39
C MET A 83 -0.69 23.22 -0.67
N VAL A 84 -0.46 23.74 -1.87
CA VAL A 84 0.82 24.24 -2.36
C VAL A 84 0.54 25.51 -3.14
N TRP A 85 1.39 26.52 -2.96
CA TRP A 85 1.31 27.78 -3.69
C TRP A 85 1.62 27.57 -5.17
N ASP A 86 0.75 28.05 -6.04
CA ASP A 86 0.94 28.07 -7.49
C ASP A 86 1.32 29.49 -7.92
N GLU A 87 2.54 29.67 -8.44
CA GLU A 87 3.05 30.99 -8.86
C GLU A 87 2.27 31.55 -10.06
N THR A 88 1.74 30.66 -10.91
CA THR A 88 1.00 31.02 -12.12
C THR A 88 -0.38 31.59 -11.79
N SER A 89 -1.12 30.89 -10.94
CA SER A 89 -2.46 31.34 -10.50
C SER A 89 -2.42 32.31 -9.32
N LYS A 90 -1.26 32.48 -8.66
CA LYS A 90 -1.07 33.24 -7.42
C LYS A 90 -2.05 32.82 -6.31
N ASP A 91 -2.32 31.52 -6.23
CA ASP A 91 -3.31 30.93 -5.33
C ASP A 91 -2.80 29.64 -4.67
N TRP A 92 -3.44 29.25 -3.57
CA TRP A 92 -3.20 27.96 -2.92
C TRP A 92 -3.98 26.84 -3.60
N VAL A 93 -3.24 25.97 -4.28
CA VAL A 93 -3.80 24.90 -5.11
C VAL A 93 -3.52 23.54 -4.46
N PRO A 94 -4.42 22.54 -4.57
CA PRO A 94 -4.15 21.21 -4.05
C PRO A 94 -2.96 20.55 -4.76
N ARG A 95 -2.15 19.80 -4.01
CA ARG A 95 -0.98 19.06 -4.55
C ARG A 95 -1.37 17.91 -5.48
N TRP A 96 -2.55 17.33 -5.28
CA TRP A 96 -3.10 16.20 -6.03
C TRP A 96 -4.62 16.30 -6.06
N GLY A 97 -5.25 15.65 -7.05
CA GLY A 97 -6.70 15.68 -7.25
C GLY A 97 -7.15 16.71 -8.30
N HIS A 98 -8.44 17.06 -8.24
CA HIS A 98 -9.04 18.03 -9.17
C HIS A 98 -8.44 19.42 -8.96
N ASN A 99 -8.21 20.14 -10.06
CA ASN A 99 -7.51 21.42 -10.09
C ASN A 99 -6.18 21.41 -9.32
N SER A 100 -5.45 20.29 -9.35
CA SER A 100 -4.12 20.25 -8.74
C SER A 100 -3.09 20.95 -9.60
N ILE A 101 -1.96 21.32 -9.00
CA ILE A 101 -0.87 22.01 -9.70
C ILE A 101 -0.52 21.33 -11.04
N LYS A 102 -0.42 20.00 -11.04
CA LYS A 102 -0.12 19.25 -12.27
C LYS A 102 -1.22 19.37 -13.33
N HIS A 103 -2.48 19.35 -12.92
CA HIS A 103 -3.61 19.44 -13.85
C HIS A 103 -3.79 20.86 -14.39
N ASN A 104 -3.52 21.87 -13.56
CA ASN A 104 -3.50 23.25 -14.00
C ASN A 104 -2.36 23.47 -15.00
N GLN A 105 -1.16 22.94 -14.72
CA GLN A 105 -0.03 22.97 -15.66
C GLN A 105 -0.37 22.27 -16.98
N GLU A 106 -1.00 21.10 -16.95
CA GLU A 106 -1.43 20.38 -18.15
C GLU A 106 -2.44 21.19 -18.98
N LYS A 107 -3.40 21.87 -18.34
CA LYS A 107 -4.37 22.74 -19.04
C LYS A 107 -3.72 23.99 -19.64
N MET A 108 -2.77 24.58 -18.92
CA MET A 108 -2.06 25.79 -19.36
C MET A 108 -1.03 25.47 -20.46
N ASN A 109 -0.56 24.22 -20.54
CA ASN A 109 0.37 23.77 -21.56
C ASN A 109 -0.35 23.45 -22.88
N TRP A 110 -0.81 24.50 -23.56
CA TRP A 110 -1.53 24.40 -24.85
C TRP A 110 -0.61 24.19 -26.05
N LEU A 111 0.70 24.43 -25.90
CA LEU A 111 1.71 24.28 -26.94
C LEU A 111 2.94 23.55 -26.40
N VAL A 112 3.37 22.50 -27.09
CA VAL A 112 4.63 21.81 -26.81
C VAL A 112 5.54 22.01 -28.02
N GLU A 113 6.68 22.66 -27.79
CA GLU A 113 7.70 22.85 -28.82
C GLU A 113 8.39 21.51 -29.14
N VAL A 114 8.27 21.09 -30.40
CA VAL A 114 8.98 19.91 -30.92
C VAL A 114 10.34 20.37 -31.42
N ASN A 115 11.40 19.88 -30.78
CA ASN A 115 12.78 20.20 -31.16
C ASN A 115 13.38 19.00 -31.89
N GLU A 116 13.60 19.13 -33.20
CA GLU A 116 14.17 18.08 -34.05
C GLU A 116 15.60 17.70 -33.58
N ASP A 117 16.39 18.68 -33.15
CA ASP A 117 17.75 18.48 -32.64
C ASP A 117 17.81 17.65 -31.34
N ARG A 118 16.70 17.62 -30.57
CA ARG A 118 16.60 16.80 -29.35
C ARG A 118 16.16 15.37 -29.63
N GLY A 119 15.94 15.00 -30.90
CA GLY A 119 15.49 13.68 -31.31
C GLY A 119 14.00 13.43 -31.08
N ASP A 120 13.20 14.50 -30.97
CA ASP A 120 11.74 14.37 -30.97
C ASP A 120 11.22 14.27 -32.40
N ASN A 121 10.45 13.21 -32.68
CA ASN A 121 9.89 12.97 -34.01
C ASN A 121 8.78 13.99 -34.31
N PRO A 122 8.90 14.80 -35.38
CA PRO A 122 7.85 15.76 -35.78
C PRO A 122 6.51 15.12 -36.16
N TYR A 123 6.52 13.83 -36.50
CA TYR A 123 5.35 13.08 -36.95
C TYR A 123 4.54 12.44 -35.80
N GLU A 124 5.01 12.52 -34.55
CA GLU A 124 4.33 11.93 -33.40
C GLU A 124 3.72 13.03 -32.50
N ASP A 125 2.49 12.82 -32.03
CA ASP A 125 1.85 13.76 -31.09
C ASP A 125 2.56 13.73 -29.72
N PRO A 126 3.19 14.84 -29.30
CA PRO A 126 3.92 14.91 -28.03
C PRO A 126 3.02 14.65 -26.82
N PHE A 127 1.74 15.06 -26.87
CA PHE A 127 0.80 14.82 -25.77
C PHE A 127 0.44 13.34 -25.63
N ALA A 128 0.26 12.65 -26.76
CA ALA A 128 0.03 11.20 -26.77
C ALA A 128 1.23 10.43 -26.20
N LYS A 129 2.45 10.82 -26.58
CA LYS A 129 3.70 10.24 -26.06
C LYS A 129 3.82 10.42 -24.54
N GLN A 130 3.56 11.63 -24.02
CA GLN A 130 3.56 11.89 -22.57
C GLN A 130 2.54 11.01 -21.84
N LYS A 131 1.29 10.94 -22.32
CA LYS A 131 0.25 10.09 -21.74
C LYS A 131 0.64 8.60 -21.76
N ALA A 132 1.32 8.13 -22.81
CA ALA A 132 1.83 6.77 -22.88
C ALA A 132 2.91 6.51 -21.81
N ILE A 133 3.86 7.43 -21.64
CA ILE A 133 4.91 7.35 -20.61
C ILE A 133 4.31 7.31 -19.20
N GLU A 134 3.29 8.13 -18.93
CA GLU A 134 2.58 8.13 -17.65
C GLU A 134 1.88 6.80 -17.39
N LYS A 135 1.14 6.27 -18.36
CA LYS A 135 0.49 4.96 -18.26
C LYS A 135 1.50 3.84 -18.02
N LEU A 136 2.65 3.86 -18.71
CA LEU A 136 3.74 2.91 -18.50
C LEU A 136 4.32 3.01 -17.08
N SER A 137 4.49 4.24 -16.57
CA SER A 137 4.98 4.48 -15.21
C SER A 137 4.00 3.97 -14.14
N GLN A 138 2.71 4.22 -14.33
CA GLN A 138 1.65 3.67 -13.48
C GLN A 138 1.61 2.14 -13.53
N ALA A 139 1.74 1.54 -14.71
CA ALA A 139 1.80 0.08 -14.86
C ALA A 139 3.02 -0.51 -14.14
N LYS A 140 4.20 0.12 -14.27
CA LYS A 140 5.41 -0.27 -13.53
C LYS A 140 5.20 -0.18 -12.02
N GLN A 141 4.52 0.85 -11.52
CA GLN A 141 4.20 0.98 -10.10
C GLN A 141 3.28 -0.15 -9.63
N LYS A 142 2.19 -0.43 -10.35
CA LYS A 142 1.26 -1.54 -10.04
C LYS A 142 1.97 -2.89 -10.00
N VAL A 143 2.88 -3.15 -10.95
CA VAL A 143 3.69 -4.39 -10.95
C VAL A 143 4.58 -4.47 -9.70
N ARG A 144 5.18 -3.35 -9.26
CA ARG A 144 5.98 -3.30 -8.02
C ARG A 144 5.13 -3.54 -6.78
N GLU A 145 3.91 -2.99 -6.73
CA GLU A 145 2.95 -3.20 -5.64
C GLU A 145 2.54 -4.67 -5.56
N MET A 146 2.15 -5.29 -6.68
CA MET A 146 1.84 -6.72 -6.76
C MET A 146 3.02 -7.59 -6.30
N ARG A 147 4.25 -7.22 -6.70
CA ARG A 147 5.45 -7.92 -6.26
C ARG A 147 5.66 -7.85 -4.75
N ASN A 148 5.53 -6.66 -4.16
CA ASN A 148 5.68 -6.48 -2.72
C ASN A 148 4.60 -7.24 -1.93
N GLN A 149 3.36 -7.29 -2.44
CA GLN A 149 2.27 -8.05 -1.82
C GLN A 149 2.56 -9.56 -1.84
N LEU A 150 2.99 -10.11 -2.98
CA LEU A 150 3.36 -11.52 -3.06
C LEU A 150 4.55 -11.85 -2.17
N GLU A 151 5.62 -11.05 -2.22
CA GLU A 151 6.81 -11.23 -1.38
C GLU A 151 6.45 -11.16 0.11
N GLY A 152 5.48 -10.31 0.48
CA GLY A 152 4.94 -10.23 1.84
C GLY A 152 4.19 -11.46 2.31
N VAL A 153 3.59 -12.22 1.38
CA VAL A 153 2.94 -13.53 1.64
C VAL A 153 3.95 -14.69 1.51
N GLY A 154 5.20 -14.42 1.12
CA GLY A 154 6.24 -15.43 0.87
C GLY A 154 6.19 -16.07 -0.51
N LYS A 155 5.36 -15.56 -1.43
CA LYS A 155 5.28 -16.01 -2.84
C LYS A 155 6.11 -15.09 -3.73
N LYS A 156 6.63 -15.60 -4.84
CA LYS A 156 7.38 -14.81 -5.84
C LYS A 156 6.52 -14.55 -7.07
N MET A 157 6.68 -13.39 -7.71
CA MET A 157 6.03 -13.10 -8.99
C MET A 157 6.48 -14.12 -10.06
N PRO A 158 5.57 -14.58 -10.95
CA PRO A 158 5.94 -15.45 -12.05
C PRO A 158 6.93 -14.77 -13.00
N ALA A 159 7.84 -15.57 -13.55
CA ALA A 159 8.87 -15.11 -14.48
C ALA A 159 8.21 -14.60 -15.76
N GLY A 160 8.47 -13.33 -16.13
CA GLY A 160 7.90 -12.70 -17.34
C GLY A 160 7.08 -11.43 -17.10
N ILE A 161 6.66 -11.16 -15.85
CA ILE A 161 5.95 -9.92 -15.45
C ILE A 161 6.88 -8.99 -14.65
N SER A 162 7.93 -9.53 -14.02
CA SER A 162 8.96 -8.70 -13.39
C SER A 162 9.85 -8.08 -14.46
N GLY A 163 9.60 -6.82 -14.80
CA GLY A 163 10.44 -6.04 -15.71
C GLY A 163 11.88 -5.98 -15.18
N GLY A 164 12.79 -6.59 -15.93
CA GLY A 164 14.24 -6.55 -15.71
C GLY A 164 14.94 -7.65 -16.50
N PRO A 165 15.85 -7.33 -17.44
CA PRO A 165 16.64 -8.34 -18.16
C PRO A 165 17.78 -8.95 -17.32
N GLU A 166 18.03 -8.45 -16.10
CA GLU A 166 19.31 -8.69 -15.43
C GLU A 166 19.22 -9.08 -13.94
N LEU A 167 18.46 -10.11 -13.59
CA LEU A 167 18.68 -10.75 -12.29
C LEU A 167 18.72 -12.27 -12.42
N GLY A 168 19.91 -12.80 -12.20
CA GLY A 168 20.30 -14.18 -12.49
C GLY A 168 19.43 -15.26 -11.88
N SER A 169 19.42 -16.39 -12.60
CA SER A 169 19.43 -17.77 -12.09
C SER A 169 18.73 -18.00 -10.74
N ILE A 170 17.42 -17.79 -10.68
CA ILE A 170 16.57 -18.41 -9.65
C ILE A 170 16.08 -19.74 -10.24
N LYS A 171 16.34 -20.85 -9.53
CA LYS A 171 15.95 -22.22 -9.90
C LYS A 171 14.51 -22.22 -10.43
N ARG A 172 14.39 -22.47 -11.74
CA ARG A 172 13.14 -22.43 -12.50
C ARG A 172 12.31 -23.63 -12.05
N GLY A 173 11.21 -23.37 -11.34
CA GLY A 173 10.21 -24.42 -11.09
C GLY A 173 9.66 -24.92 -12.43
N THR A 174 9.36 -26.22 -12.50
CA THR A 174 8.91 -26.93 -13.72
C THR A 174 7.65 -26.34 -14.35
N ILE A 175 6.85 -25.63 -13.57
CA ILE A 175 5.52 -25.14 -13.93
C ILE A 175 5.55 -24.12 -15.08
N ASN A 176 6.63 -23.33 -15.21
CA ASN A 176 6.74 -22.28 -16.24
C ASN A 176 7.82 -22.56 -17.28
N LEU A 177 8.40 -23.78 -17.30
CA LEU A 177 9.46 -24.13 -18.23
C LEU A 177 8.99 -24.02 -19.68
N ARG A 178 7.85 -24.64 -20.01
CA ARG A 178 7.31 -24.68 -21.37
C ARG A 178 6.99 -23.29 -21.92
N GLU A 179 6.38 -22.44 -21.10
CA GLU A 179 6.07 -21.05 -21.48
C GLU A 179 7.34 -20.19 -21.61
N SER A 180 8.31 -20.37 -20.71
CA SER A 180 9.62 -19.71 -20.81
C SER A 180 10.41 -20.14 -22.04
N LEU A 181 10.33 -21.42 -22.41
CA LEU A 181 11.02 -22.01 -23.56
C LEU A 181 10.36 -21.53 -24.87
N ALA A 182 9.02 -21.51 -24.93
CA ALA A 182 8.29 -20.93 -26.05
C ALA A 182 8.58 -19.43 -26.23
N ARG A 183 8.69 -18.67 -25.12
CA ARG A 183 9.05 -17.25 -25.16
C ARG A 183 10.49 -17.03 -25.59
N ALA A 184 11.44 -17.86 -25.12
CA ALA A 184 12.83 -17.83 -25.54
C ALA A 184 13.00 -18.20 -27.02
N GLN A 185 12.30 -19.23 -27.50
CA GLN A 185 12.27 -19.61 -28.92
C GLN A 185 11.65 -18.52 -29.82
N LYS A 186 10.64 -17.80 -29.32
CA LYS A 186 10.04 -16.66 -30.02
C LYS A 186 10.87 -15.38 -29.93
N SER A 187 11.84 -15.33 -28.99
CA SER A 187 12.72 -14.19 -28.78
C SER A 187 14.09 -14.46 -29.40
N SER A 188 14.18 -14.37 -30.74
CA SER A 188 15.48 -14.24 -31.41
C SER A 188 16.00 -12.82 -31.16
N ALA A 189 16.71 -12.64 -30.06
CA ALA A 189 17.40 -11.39 -29.75
C ALA A 189 18.72 -11.33 -30.54
N SER A 190 18.62 -11.04 -31.83
CA SER A 190 19.73 -10.44 -32.60
C SER A 190 19.21 -9.66 -33.80
N SER A 191 18.72 -8.44 -33.55
CA SER A 191 18.93 -7.38 -34.53
C SER A 191 20.42 -6.99 -34.50
N GLY A 192 21.29 -7.84 -35.07
CA GLY A 192 22.67 -7.48 -35.43
C GLY A 192 23.83 -8.24 -34.77
N LYS A 193 23.95 -9.56 -35.03
CA LYS A 193 25.21 -10.27 -35.33
C LYS A 193 24.82 -11.74 -35.58
N PHE A 194 25.11 -12.27 -36.77
CA PHE A 194 24.96 -13.69 -37.06
C PHE A 194 26.32 -14.35 -36.78
N ASP A 195 26.32 -15.45 -36.03
CA ASP A 195 27.47 -16.35 -36.02
C ASP A 195 27.53 -17.00 -37.40
N SER A 196 28.53 -16.61 -38.20
CA SER A 196 28.98 -17.41 -39.33
C SER A 196 29.79 -18.55 -38.74
N ASP A 197 29.16 -19.71 -38.59
CA ASP A 197 29.74 -21.03 -38.89
C ASP A 197 29.01 -22.11 -38.10
N THR A 198 28.42 -23.06 -38.81
CA THR A 198 28.79 -24.48 -38.69
C THR A 198 28.12 -25.29 -39.80
N LEU A 199 28.90 -26.27 -40.26
CA LEU A 199 28.75 -27.15 -41.43
C LEU A 199 27.43 -27.92 -41.52
#